data_AF-A0A5J4TEG0-F1
#
_entry.id   AF-A0A5J4TEG0-F1
#
_cell.length_a   1.000
_cell.length_b   1.000
_cell.length_c   1.000
_cell.angle_alpha   90.00
_cell.angle_beta   90.00
_cell.angle_gamma   90.00
#
_symmetry.space_group_name_H-M   'P 1'
#
loop_
_entity.id
_entity.type
_entity.pdbx_description
1 polymer ?
#
loop_
_entity_poly.entity_id
_entity_poly.type
_entity_poly.pdbx_seq_one_letter_code
_entity_poly.pdbx_strand_id
1 'polypeptide(L)'
;MSNTVNVELRKLFAPHVDSFDFFLDEGLSQAILLSPKTYATSAQGEVLEMWFSDPIIGSPIKHGLDQSSRILYPRECRESKITYSSSITITINARFNDVDILRVEKRICTIPIMVMSKKCRLKGLNSDELVQLGEEMNECGGYFIINGLEKLIRMIIIPRRNYPLAYQRNKFIQKGRNFTNFAVQMRCVREDQSSSTIVMHYLVDGTVRLRFKLRRQDFFLPVVLAMRAFADVTDKQIFDDVSQGEVGNSFILSCLEVILMQCHENKCFTKRESLAYIGKLFRAQ
;
A
#
# COMPACT_ATOMS: atom_id res chain seq x y z
N MET A 1 18.26 -40.78 -14.57
CA MET A 1 16.98 -40.06 -14.80
C MET A 1 17.18 -38.67 -14.20
N SER A 2 16.97 -37.58 -14.93
CA SER A 2 17.49 -36.27 -14.52
C SER A 2 16.89 -35.79 -13.19
N ASN A 3 17.76 -35.55 -12.20
CA ASN A 3 17.48 -35.04 -10.84
C ASN A 3 17.10 -33.56 -10.84
N THR A 4 16.21 -33.18 -11.77
CA THR A 4 15.78 -31.81 -11.98
C THR A 4 14.40 -31.64 -11.39
N VAL A 5 14.29 -30.72 -10.42
CA VAL A 5 13.02 -30.35 -9.81
C VAL A 5 12.02 -29.98 -10.90
N ASN A 6 10.78 -30.45 -10.76
CA ASN A 6 9.73 -30.20 -11.74
C ASN A 6 9.42 -28.69 -11.86
N VAL A 7 9.95 -28.07 -12.93
CA VAL A 7 9.85 -26.64 -13.17
C VAL A 7 8.41 -26.21 -13.45
N GLU A 8 7.62 -27.04 -14.13
CA GLU A 8 6.22 -26.74 -14.45
C GLU A 8 5.36 -26.70 -13.18
N LEU A 9 5.60 -27.60 -12.22
CA LEU A 9 4.94 -27.54 -10.92
C LEU A 9 5.30 -26.25 -10.17
N ARG A 10 6.58 -25.86 -10.12
CA ARG A 10 7.01 -24.62 -9.45
C ARG A 10 6.35 -23.36 -10.05
N LYS A 11 6.12 -23.33 -11.37
CA LYS A 11 5.41 -22.20 -12.03
C LYS A 11 4.00 -21.99 -11.50
N LEU A 12 3.30 -23.04 -11.06
CA LEU A 12 1.94 -22.91 -10.50
C LEU A 12 1.93 -22.14 -9.16
N PHE A 13 3.02 -22.19 -8.41
CA PHE A 13 3.17 -21.52 -7.11
C PHE A 13 3.94 -20.20 -7.19
N ALA A 14 4.51 -19.89 -8.36
CA ALA A 14 5.26 -18.67 -8.61
C ALA A 14 4.51 -17.39 -8.19
N PRO A 15 3.18 -17.22 -8.41
CA PRO A 15 2.49 -16.02 -7.94
C PRO A 15 2.59 -15.76 -6.43
N HIS A 16 2.66 -16.81 -5.62
CA HIS A 16 2.86 -16.69 -4.18
C HIS A 16 4.31 -16.35 -3.84
N VAL A 17 5.25 -17.14 -4.39
CA VAL A 17 6.68 -17.02 -4.09
C VAL A 17 7.24 -15.70 -4.61
N ASP A 18 6.97 -15.35 -5.86
CA ASP A 18 7.47 -14.12 -6.49
C ASP A 18 6.89 -12.88 -5.80
N SER A 19 5.61 -12.92 -5.39
CA SER A 19 5.01 -11.81 -4.63
C SER A 19 5.66 -11.64 -3.26
N PHE A 20 6.04 -12.74 -2.59
CA PHE A 20 6.73 -12.65 -1.30
C PHE A 20 8.19 -12.23 -1.48
N ASP A 21 8.87 -12.71 -2.52
CA ASP A 21 10.23 -12.30 -2.87
C ASP A 21 10.29 -10.80 -3.18
N PHE A 22 9.31 -10.25 -3.92
CA PHE A 22 9.18 -8.79 -4.10
C PHE A 22 9.04 -8.06 -2.75
N PHE A 23 8.23 -8.56 -1.83
CA PHE A 23 8.09 -7.97 -0.49
C PHE A 23 9.42 -7.98 0.28
N LEU A 24 10.18 -9.08 0.18
CA LEU A 24 11.47 -9.26 0.85
C LEU A 24 12.56 -8.31 0.31
N ASP A 25 12.59 -8.08 -1.00
CA ASP A 25 13.68 -7.35 -1.66
C ASP A 25 13.39 -5.85 -1.78
N GLU A 26 12.16 -5.48 -2.16
CA GLU A 26 11.81 -4.10 -2.54
C GLU A 26 10.64 -3.54 -1.72
N GLY A 27 9.58 -4.33 -1.57
CA GLY A 27 8.32 -3.87 -1.01
C GLY A 27 8.44 -3.32 0.42
N LEU A 28 9.20 -3.99 1.29
CA LEU A 28 9.42 -3.51 2.65
C LEU A 28 10.20 -2.18 2.69
N SER A 29 11.24 -2.06 1.86
CA SER A 29 12.04 -0.84 1.72
C SER A 29 11.21 0.34 1.22
N GLN A 30 10.36 0.12 0.21
CA GLN A 30 9.43 1.13 -0.30
C GLN A 30 8.40 1.55 0.76
N ALA A 31 7.86 0.60 1.52
CA ALA A 31 6.90 0.91 2.59
C ALA A 31 7.54 1.76 3.71
N ILE A 32 8.81 1.53 4.03
CA ILE A 32 9.56 2.33 5.01
C ILE A 32 9.84 3.73 4.47
N LEU A 33 10.22 3.86 3.20
CA LEU A 33 10.44 5.16 2.56
C LEU A 33 9.17 6.02 2.56
N LEU A 34 7.99 5.41 2.39
CA LEU A 34 6.70 6.09 2.39
C LEU A 34 6.12 6.32 3.80
N SER A 35 6.76 5.78 4.84
CA SER A 35 6.30 5.95 6.22
C SER A 35 6.52 7.40 6.67
N PRO A 36 5.53 8.02 7.34
CA PRO A 36 5.66 9.40 7.79
C PRO A 36 6.75 9.50 8.86
N LYS A 37 7.56 10.57 8.77
CA LYS A 37 8.46 10.94 9.86
C LYS A 37 7.64 11.36 11.08
N THR A 38 8.14 11.00 12.25
CA THR A 38 7.53 11.35 13.53
C THR A 38 8.26 12.56 14.11
N TYR A 39 7.50 13.51 14.66
CA TYR A 39 8.04 14.71 15.30
C TYR A 39 7.59 14.74 16.75
N ALA A 40 8.50 15.10 17.66
CA ALA A 40 8.20 15.38 19.05
C ALA A 40 8.86 16.69 19.46
N THR A 41 8.18 17.49 20.27
CA THR A 41 8.71 18.77 20.77
C THR A 41 8.97 18.66 22.27
N SER A 42 10.18 19.01 22.71
CA SER A 42 10.54 19.06 24.13
C SER A 42 9.87 20.25 24.82
N ALA A 43 9.85 20.25 26.15
CA ALA A 43 9.35 21.39 26.93
C ALA A 43 10.17 22.67 26.69
N GLN A 44 11.45 22.54 26.29
CA GLN A 44 12.30 23.68 25.91
C GLN A 44 12.12 24.12 24.44
N GLY A 45 11.20 23.51 23.69
CA GLY A 45 10.91 23.86 22.29
C GLY A 45 11.80 23.16 21.26
N GLU A 46 12.62 22.19 21.68
CA GLU A 46 13.47 21.43 20.77
C GLU A 46 12.65 20.42 19.97
N VAL A 47 12.91 20.30 18.67
CA VAL A 47 12.20 19.37 17.79
C VAL A 47 13.06 18.15 17.53
N LEU A 48 12.56 17.00 17.98
CA LEU A 48 13.05 15.67 17.62
C LEU A 48 12.30 15.18 16.38
N GLU A 49 13.04 14.88 15.32
CA GLU A 49 12.56 14.18 14.14
C GLU A 49 13.07 12.74 14.14
N MET A 50 12.16 11.77 13.93
CA MET A 50 12.48 10.34 13.86
C MET A 50 11.94 9.69 12.59
N TRP A 51 12.72 8.79 12.02
CA TRP A 51 12.30 7.98 10.87
C TRP A 51 13.06 6.65 10.81
N PHE A 52 12.49 5.72 10.06
CA PHE A 52 13.08 4.40 9.86
C PHE A 52 13.84 4.33 8.53
N SER A 53 14.90 3.52 8.48
CA SER A 53 15.61 3.17 7.24
C SER A 53 16.16 1.75 7.31
N ASP A 54 16.64 1.27 6.15
CA ASP A 54 17.46 0.06 6.02
C ASP A 54 16.86 -1.19 6.69
N PRO A 55 15.65 -1.64 6.28
CA PRO A 55 15.10 -2.89 6.76
C PRO A 55 15.96 -4.09 6.33
N ILE A 56 16.32 -4.93 7.29
CA ILE A 56 17.06 -6.16 7.03
C ILE A 56 16.23 -7.33 7.56
N ILE A 57 15.80 -8.18 6.63
CA ILE A 57 15.16 -9.45 6.95
C ILE A 57 16.24 -10.53 7.02
N GLY A 58 16.35 -11.15 8.19
CA GLY A 58 17.27 -12.26 8.42
C GLY A 58 16.87 -13.53 7.66
N SER A 59 17.65 -14.59 7.88
CA SER A 59 17.23 -15.95 7.50
C SER A 59 16.74 -16.71 8.73
N PRO A 60 15.88 -17.74 8.58
CA PRO A 60 15.43 -18.55 9.69
C PRO A 60 16.60 -19.22 10.41
N ILE A 61 16.65 -18.99 11.72
CA ILE A 61 17.64 -19.54 12.65
C ILE A 61 16.92 -19.96 13.93
N LYS A 62 17.46 -20.99 14.58
CA LYS A 62 17.09 -21.38 15.93
C LYS A 62 18.16 -20.87 16.87
N HIS A 63 17.76 -20.07 17.85
CA HIS A 63 18.65 -19.68 18.94
C HIS A 63 18.75 -20.86 19.92
N GLY A 64 19.98 -21.34 20.12
CA GLY A 64 20.31 -22.27 21.19
C GLY A 64 20.36 -21.57 22.54
N LEU A 65 20.37 -22.36 23.62
CA LEU A 65 20.50 -21.85 24.99
C LEU A 65 21.85 -21.14 25.21
N ASP A 66 22.89 -21.53 24.49
CA ASP A 66 24.27 -21.04 24.63
C ASP A 66 24.60 -19.88 23.67
N GLN A 67 23.61 -19.06 23.29
CA GLN A 67 23.73 -18.01 22.25
C GLN A 67 24.20 -18.49 20.86
N SER A 68 24.42 -19.79 20.67
CA SER A 68 24.67 -20.38 19.36
C SER A 68 23.43 -20.25 18.48
N SER A 69 23.64 -19.96 17.19
CA SER A 69 22.56 -19.95 16.21
C SER A 69 22.78 -21.09 15.23
N ARG A 70 21.74 -21.89 15.00
CA ARG A 70 21.77 -22.93 13.98
C ARG A 70 20.71 -22.69 12.92
N ILE A 71 20.95 -23.23 11.74
CA ILE A 71 19.98 -23.21 10.65
C ILE A 71 18.69 -23.89 11.12
N LEU A 72 17.56 -23.23 10.85
CA LEU A 72 16.23 -23.77 11.07
C LEU A 72 15.65 -24.15 9.72
N TYR A 73 15.21 -25.40 9.58
CA TYR A 73 14.57 -25.93 8.37
C TYR A 73 13.05 -26.03 8.55
N PRO A 74 12.26 -25.95 7.46
CA PRO A 74 10.80 -26.04 7.52
C PRO A 74 10.30 -27.33 8.21
N ARG A 75 10.85 -28.50 7.87
CA ARG A 75 10.54 -29.79 8.52
C ARG A 75 10.59 -29.72 10.05
N GLU A 76 11.65 -29.15 10.61
CA GLU A 76 11.80 -29.05 12.07
C GLU A 76 10.67 -28.21 12.67
N CYS A 77 10.22 -27.15 11.99
CA CYS A 77 9.11 -26.33 12.46
C CYS A 77 7.78 -27.09 12.49
N ARG A 78 7.55 -27.99 11.51
CA ARG A 78 6.38 -28.88 11.49
C ARG A 78 6.40 -29.84 12.67
N GLU A 79 7.50 -30.56 12.86
CA GLU A 79 7.67 -31.58 13.91
C GLU A 79 7.64 -30.96 15.31
N SER A 80 8.30 -29.81 15.49
CA SER A 80 8.39 -29.12 16.79
C SER A 80 7.20 -28.21 17.09
N LYS A 81 6.20 -28.13 16.19
CA LYS A 81 5.02 -27.26 16.32
C LYS A 81 5.34 -25.78 16.55
N ILE A 82 6.40 -25.28 15.91
CA ILE A 82 6.82 -23.87 15.99
C ILE A 82 6.60 -23.14 14.65
N THR A 83 6.74 -21.82 14.67
CA THR A 83 6.58 -20.98 13.47
C THR A 83 7.91 -20.82 12.72
N TYR A 84 7.93 -21.12 11.42
CA TYR A 84 9.08 -20.90 10.56
C TYR A 84 9.22 -19.41 10.25
N SER A 85 10.17 -18.74 10.89
CA SER A 85 10.22 -17.28 10.92
C SER A 85 11.64 -16.72 10.99
N SER A 86 11.79 -15.44 10.67
CA SER A 86 13.04 -14.70 10.81
C SER A 86 12.82 -13.29 11.33
N SER A 87 13.86 -12.71 11.92
CA SER A 87 13.83 -11.36 12.49
C SER A 87 13.91 -10.27 11.43
N ILE A 88 13.21 -9.16 11.66
CA ILE A 88 13.44 -7.90 10.97
C ILE A 88 14.21 -6.97 11.89
N THR A 89 15.35 -6.49 11.41
CA THR A 89 16.11 -5.38 12.00
C THR A 89 15.91 -4.14 11.15
N ILE A 90 15.80 -2.98 11.79
CA ILE A 90 15.65 -1.69 11.11
C ILE A 90 16.57 -0.67 11.77
N THR A 91 16.99 0.33 11.02
CA THR A 91 17.70 1.49 11.56
C THR A 91 16.70 2.56 11.98
N ILE A 92 16.73 2.93 13.24
CA ILE A 92 16.01 4.08 13.78
C ILE A 92 16.94 5.29 13.69
N ASN A 93 16.54 6.28 12.90
CA ASN A 93 17.25 7.55 12.77
C ASN A 93 16.55 8.60 13.61
N ALA A 94 17.33 9.40 14.33
CA ALA A 94 16.83 10.50 15.15
C ALA A 94 17.70 11.75 14.96
N ARG A 95 17.04 12.91 14.88
CA ARG A 95 17.68 14.21 14.69
C ARG A 95 17.04 15.25 15.61
N PHE A 96 17.85 15.98 16.37
CA PHE A 96 17.41 17.10 17.21
C PHE A 96 17.83 18.41 16.57
N ASN A 97 16.91 19.37 16.38
CA ASN A 97 17.20 20.75 15.94
C ASN A 97 18.22 20.87 14.79
N ASP A 98 18.13 19.99 13.79
CA ASP A 98 19.04 19.92 12.62
C ASP A 98 20.54 19.58 12.92
N VAL A 99 20.84 18.97 14.07
CA VAL A 99 22.16 18.42 14.46
C VAL A 99 22.42 17.05 13.77
N ASP A 100 23.57 16.44 14.03
CA ASP A 100 23.97 15.09 13.58
C ASP A 100 22.88 14.02 13.83
N ILE A 101 22.80 13.08 12.88
CA ILE A 101 21.80 12.00 12.90
C ILE A 101 22.31 10.86 13.78
N LEU A 102 21.59 10.60 14.88
CA LEU A 102 21.77 9.38 15.67
C LEU A 102 21.15 8.20 14.94
N ARG A 103 21.90 7.12 14.76
CA ARG A 103 21.44 5.87 14.15
C ARG A 103 21.52 4.73 15.15
N VAL A 104 20.39 4.04 15.35
CA VAL A 104 20.31 2.87 16.23
C VAL A 104 19.68 1.72 15.47
N GLU A 105 20.44 0.65 15.25
CA GLU A 105 19.91 -0.59 14.71
C GLU A 105 19.13 -1.35 15.78
N LYS A 106 17.91 -1.76 15.45
CA LYS A 106 17.04 -2.48 16.38
C LYS A 106 16.30 -3.60 15.68
N ARG A 107 16.36 -4.80 16.26
CA ARG A 107 15.42 -5.88 15.94
C ARG A 107 14.03 -5.47 16.42
N ILE A 108 13.10 -5.27 15.49
CA ILE A 108 11.75 -4.75 15.79
C ILE A 108 10.69 -5.84 15.86
N CYS A 109 10.82 -6.90 15.06
CA CYS A 109 9.84 -7.97 15.04
C CYS A 109 10.42 -9.26 14.44
N THR A 110 9.58 -10.29 14.41
CA THR A 110 9.86 -11.54 13.72
C THR A 110 8.70 -11.80 12.76
N ILE A 111 8.98 -12.16 11.51
CA ILE A 111 8.00 -12.46 10.49
C ILE A 111 8.08 -13.92 10.05
N PRO A 112 6.94 -14.60 9.76
CA PRO A 112 6.97 -15.88 9.09
C PRO A 112 7.64 -15.79 7.73
N ILE A 113 8.47 -16.79 7.39
CA ILE A 113 9.13 -16.88 6.07
C ILE A 113 8.36 -17.88 5.22
N MET A 114 8.01 -17.49 3.99
CA MET A 114 7.34 -18.39 3.04
C MET A 114 8.30 -19.49 2.58
N VAL A 115 7.83 -20.73 2.57
CA VAL A 115 8.60 -21.88 2.07
C VAL A 115 8.89 -21.68 0.58
N MET A 116 10.12 -22.01 0.15
CA MET A 116 10.68 -21.76 -1.19
C MET A 116 10.87 -20.29 -1.62
N SER A 117 10.68 -19.32 -0.71
CA SER A 117 11.07 -17.92 -0.94
C SER A 117 12.58 -17.69 -0.82
N LYS A 118 13.10 -16.53 -1.25
CA LYS A 118 14.53 -16.16 -1.20
C LYS A 118 15.16 -16.28 0.18
N LYS A 119 14.39 -16.07 1.25
CA LYS A 119 14.87 -16.21 2.64
C LYS A 119 14.66 -17.62 3.22
N CYS A 120 13.98 -18.51 2.50
CA CYS A 120 13.82 -19.90 2.90
C CYS A 120 15.12 -20.68 2.71
N ARG A 121 15.42 -21.58 3.65
CA ARG A 121 16.62 -22.44 3.61
C ARG A 121 16.55 -23.54 2.55
N LEU A 122 15.38 -23.77 1.96
CA LEU A 122 15.19 -24.75 0.87
C LEU A 122 15.39 -24.15 -0.52
N LYS A 123 15.51 -22.81 -0.63
CA LYS A 123 15.68 -22.15 -1.92
C LYS A 123 17.02 -22.57 -2.54
N GLY A 124 16.97 -22.98 -3.81
CA GLY A 124 18.16 -23.36 -4.58
C GLY A 124 18.57 -24.82 -4.42
N LEU A 125 17.99 -25.56 -3.49
CA LEU A 125 18.26 -26.98 -3.32
C LEU A 125 17.68 -27.80 -4.48
N ASN A 126 18.42 -28.85 -4.85
CA ASN A 126 17.97 -29.85 -5.81
C ASN A 126 17.11 -30.93 -5.15
N SER A 127 16.51 -31.81 -5.96
CA SER A 127 15.59 -32.84 -5.49
C SER A 127 16.21 -33.82 -4.49
N ASP A 128 17.48 -34.20 -4.65
CA ASP A 128 18.15 -35.13 -3.74
C ASP A 128 18.46 -34.47 -2.40
N GLU A 129 18.91 -33.21 -2.42
CA GLU A 129 19.16 -32.41 -1.22
C GLU A 129 17.89 -32.20 -0.40
N LEU A 130 16.75 -31.95 -1.06
CA LEU A 130 15.45 -31.85 -0.41
C LEU A 130 15.09 -33.15 0.30
N VAL A 131 15.23 -34.29 -0.37
CA VAL A 131 14.95 -35.62 0.21
C VAL A 131 15.89 -35.92 1.37
N GLN A 132 17.18 -35.57 1.29
CA GLN A 132 18.14 -35.74 2.39
C GLN A 132 17.76 -34.92 3.63
N LEU A 133 17.14 -33.75 3.44
CA LEU A 133 16.59 -32.93 4.53
C LEU A 133 15.22 -33.43 5.02
N GLY A 134 14.65 -34.46 4.38
CA GLY A 134 13.32 -35.02 4.66
C GLY A 134 12.17 -34.13 4.21
N GLU A 135 12.41 -33.26 3.22
CA GLU A 135 11.38 -32.54 2.50
C GLU A 135 10.95 -33.35 1.27
N GLU A 136 9.83 -32.96 0.66
CA GLU A 136 9.37 -33.60 -0.58
C GLU A 136 10.31 -33.29 -1.76
N MET A 137 10.53 -34.30 -2.61
CA MET A 137 11.40 -34.20 -3.80
C MET A 137 11.01 -33.04 -4.74
N ASN A 138 9.72 -32.72 -4.79
CA ASN A 138 9.13 -31.66 -5.61
C ASN A 138 8.48 -30.57 -4.74
N GLU A 139 9.04 -30.26 -3.57
CA GLU A 139 8.56 -29.15 -2.73
C GLU A 139 8.45 -27.85 -3.56
N CYS A 140 7.25 -27.25 -3.54
CA CYS A 140 6.91 -26.10 -4.37
C CYS A 140 6.80 -24.81 -3.54
N GLY A 141 6.55 -24.92 -2.23
CA GLY A 141 6.37 -23.79 -1.33
C GLY A 141 5.13 -22.95 -1.62
N GLY A 142 5.20 -21.65 -1.33
CA GLY A 142 4.06 -20.72 -1.48
C GLY A 142 3.14 -20.62 -0.25
N TYR A 143 3.51 -21.28 0.84
CA TYR A 143 2.79 -21.28 2.12
C TYR A 143 3.75 -20.97 3.29
N PHE A 144 3.16 -20.75 4.47
CA PHE A 144 3.85 -20.47 5.72
C PHE A 144 3.62 -21.60 6.72
N ILE A 145 4.59 -21.86 7.59
CA ILE A 145 4.44 -22.77 8.72
C ILE A 145 4.25 -21.94 9.98
N ILE A 146 3.04 -21.97 10.55
CA ILE A 146 2.66 -21.23 11.76
C ILE A 146 2.26 -22.22 12.84
N ASN A 147 3.04 -22.27 13.93
CA ASN A 147 2.84 -23.23 15.03
C ASN A 147 2.75 -24.69 14.53
N GLY A 148 3.63 -25.06 13.60
CA GLY A 148 3.65 -26.37 12.92
C GLY A 148 2.57 -26.59 11.88
N LEU A 149 1.61 -25.68 11.72
CA LEU A 149 0.54 -25.80 10.74
C LEU A 149 0.88 -25.04 9.46
N GLU A 150 0.64 -25.68 8.32
CA GLU A 150 0.78 -25.04 7.02
C GLU A 150 -0.43 -24.13 6.73
N LYS A 151 -0.14 -22.88 6.37
CA LYS A 151 -1.14 -21.86 6.08
C LYS A 151 -0.73 -21.10 4.83
N LEU A 152 -1.67 -20.89 3.92
CA LEU A 152 -1.45 -20.09 2.72
C LEU A 152 -2.33 -18.83 2.75
N ILE A 153 -1.83 -17.75 2.15
CA ILE A 153 -2.62 -16.54 1.93
C ILE A 153 -3.39 -16.70 0.63
N ARG A 154 -4.72 -16.82 0.72
CA ARG A 154 -5.58 -17.00 -0.45
C ARG A 154 -5.53 -15.77 -1.36
N MET A 155 -5.33 -15.98 -2.65
CA MET A 155 -5.42 -14.92 -3.66
C MET A 155 -6.86 -14.40 -3.79
N ILE A 156 -7.00 -13.08 -3.91
CA ILE A 156 -8.29 -12.39 -4.04
C ILE A 156 -8.28 -11.59 -5.33
N ILE A 157 -9.38 -11.69 -6.09
CA ILE A 157 -9.60 -10.83 -7.26
C ILE A 157 -10.11 -9.47 -6.78
N ILE A 158 -9.41 -8.42 -7.17
CA ILE A 158 -9.74 -7.02 -6.83
C ILE A 158 -9.81 -6.17 -8.10
N PRO A 159 -10.46 -4.99 -8.07
CA PRO A 159 -10.54 -4.10 -9.24
C PRO A 159 -9.15 -3.75 -9.80
N ARG A 160 -9.10 -3.59 -11.13
CA ARG A 160 -7.89 -3.24 -11.87
C ARG A 160 -7.22 -1.99 -11.26
N ARG A 161 -5.90 -2.08 -11.07
CA ARG A 161 -5.08 -0.95 -10.58
C ARG A 161 -5.00 0.15 -11.63
N ASN A 162 -4.98 1.40 -11.18
CA ASN A 162 -4.67 2.59 -11.97
C ASN A 162 -5.52 2.73 -13.24
N TYR A 163 -6.79 2.32 -13.18
CA TYR A 163 -7.73 2.42 -14.29
C TYR A 163 -9.08 2.97 -13.79
N PRO A 164 -9.58 4.09 -14.35
CA PRO A 164 -10.88 4.61 -13.99
C PRO A 164 -11.99 3.73 -14.58
N LEU A 165 -12.94 3.32 -13.74
CA LEU A 165 -14.10 2.53 -14.14
C LEU A 165 -15.38 3.29 -13.82
N ALA A 166 -16.24 3.45 -14.83
CA ALA A 166 -17.58 3.95 -14.64
C ALA A 166 -18.48 2.86 -14.04
N TYR A 167 -19.25 3.22 -13.02
CA TYR A 167 -20.16 2.35 -12.30
C TYR A 167 -21.55 2.96 -12.23
N GLN A 168 -22.54 2.09 -12.44
CA GLN A 168 -23.94 2.36 -12.11
C GLN A 168 -24.37 1.43 -10.97
N ARG A 169 -24.54 1.96 -9.75
CA ARG A 169 -24.87 1.18 -8.55
C ARG A 169 -25.87 1.92 -7.67
N ASN A 170 -27.01 1.29 -7.38
CA ASN A 170 -28.05 1.87 -6.50
C ASN A 170 -27.54 2.17 -5.08
N LYS A 171 -26.52 1.45 -4.60
CA LYS A 171 -25.88 1.73 -3.29
C LYS A 171 -25.25 3.12 -3.21
N PHE A 172 -24.95 3.79 -4.33
CA PHE A 172 -24.43 5.15 -4.30
C PHE A 172 -25.47 6.18 -3.89
N ILE A 173 -26.76 5.95 -4.21
CA ILE A 173 -27.86 6.82 -3.78
C ILE A 173 -27.94 6.89 -2.26
N GLN A 174 -27.61 5.80 -1.56
CA GLN A 174 -27.65 5.72 -0.10
C GLN A 174 -26.54 6.54 0.60
N LYS A 175 -25.59 7.13 -0.14
CA LYS A 175 -24.49 7.91 0.45
C LYS A 175 -24.89 9.30 0.92
N GLY A 176 -26.02 9.82 0.46
CA GLY A 176 -26.53 11.11 0.90
C GLY A 176 -27.64 11.64 0.02
N ARG A 177 -28.23 12.76 0.44
CA ARG A 177 -29.20 13.50 -0.37
C ARG A 177 -28.52 13.98 -1.67
N ASN A 178 -29.25 13.90 -2.79
CA ASN A 178 -28.79 14.26 -4.14
C ASN A 178 -27.75 13.33 -4.78
N PHE A 179 -27.32 12.23 -4.14
CA PHE A 179 -26.45 11.26 -4.81
C PHE A 179 -27.22 10.48 -5.89
N THR A 180 -26.61 10.31 -7.06
CA THR A 180 -27.13 9.42 -8.11
C THR A 180 -26.55 8.01 -7.98
N ASN A 181 -26.99 7.10 -8.83
CA ASN A 181 -26.38 5.78 -8.99
C ASN A 181 -25.11 5.80 -9.84
N PHE A 182 -24.69 6.94 -10.39
CA PHE A 182 -23.51 7.05 -11.25
C PHE A 182 -22.27 7.49 -10.47
N ALA A 183 -21.15 6.78 -10.69
CA ALA A 183 -19.86 7.20 -10.19
C ALA A 183 -18.71 6.65 -11.05
N VAL A 184 -17.59 7.37 -11.08
CA VAL A 184 -16.32 6.85 -11.60
C VAL A 184 -15.44 6.47 -10.42
N GLN A 185 -14.96 5.24 -10.37
CA GLN A 185 -14.08 4.75 -9.30
C GLN A 185 -12.74 4.33 -9.88
N MET A 186 -11.67 4.71 -9.21
CA MET A 186 -10.30 4.32 -9.55
C MET A 186 -9.58 3.79 -8.32
N ARG A 187 -8.94 2.63 -8.46
CA ARG A 187 -8.05 2.07 -7.44
C ARG A 187 -6.62 2.51 -7.76
N CYS A 188 -6.16 3.55 -7.07
CA CYS A 188 -4.80 4.07 -7.19
C CYS A 188 -3.85 3.21 -6.35
N VAL A 189 -2.78 2.71 -6.96
CA VAL A 189 -1.80 1.83 -6.32
C VAL A 189 -0.43 2.47 -6.41
N ARG A 190 0.25 2.57 -5.26
CA ARG A 190 1.62 3.06 -5.14
C ARG A 190 2.63 1.95 -5.45
N GLU A 191 3.90 2.31 -5.51
CA GLU A 191 5.01 1.37 -5.80
C GLU A 191 5.08 0.25 -4.75
N ASP A 192 4.90 0.59 -3.46
CA ASP A 192 4.85 -0.36 -2.32
C ASP A 192 3.62 -1.28 -2.32
N GLN A 193 2.83 -1.28 -3.39
CA GLN A 193 1.57 -2.01 -3.56
C GLN A 193 0.43 -1.57 -2.63
N SER A 194 0.65 -0.57 -1.76
CA SER A 194 -0.43 0.05 -1.00
C SER A 194 -1.42 0.74 -1.96
N SER A 195 -2.70 0.70 -1.63
CA SER A 195 -3.73 1.22 -2.52
C SER A 195 -4.75 2.10 -1.83
N SER A 196 -5.14 3.17 -2.50
CA SER A 196 -6.24 4.03 -2.13
C SER A 196 -7.28 4.04 -3.24
N THR A 197 -8.55 3.93 -2.87
CA THR A 197 -9.65 4.02 -3.84
C THR A 197 -10.27 5.40 -3.76
N ILE A 198 -10.27 6.10 -4.88
CA ILE A 198 -11.00 7.35 -5.08
C ILE A 198 -12.28 7.09 -5.87
N VAL A 199 -13.33 7.83 -5.58
CA VAL A 199 -14.61 7.73 -6.28
C VAL A 199 -15.15 9.13 -6.57
N MET A 200 -15.47 9.43 -7.81
CA MET A 200 -16.17 10.65 -8.20
C MET A 200 -17.65 10.34 -8.36
N HIS A 201 -18.48 10.88 -7.47
CA HIS A 201 -19.93 10.72 -7.49
C HIS A 201 -20.58 11.86 -8.26
N TYR A 202 -21.45 11.53 -9.22
CA TYR A 202 -22.30 12.49 -9.89
C TYR A 202 -23.57 12.72 -9.07
N LEU A 203 -23.95 13.98 -8.86
CA LEU A 203 -25.11 14.37 -8.07
C LEU A 203 -26.24 14.87 -8.98
N VAL A 204 -27.47 14.85 -8.44
CA VAL A 204 -28.69 15.27 -9.15
C VAL A 204 -28.64 16.75 -9.55
N ASP A 205 -27.90 17.58 -8.80
CA ASP A 205 -27.71 19.00 -9.06
C ASP A 205 -26.66 19.30 -10.14
N GLY A 206 -26.13 18.28 -10.82
CA GLY A 206 -25.09 18.43 -11.84
C GLY A 206 -23.67 18.53 -11.29
N THR A 207 -23.49 18.52 -9.95
CA THR A 207 -22.17 18.63 -9.33
C THR A 207 -21.47 17.27 -9.19
N VAL A 208 -20.16 17.31 -8.97
CA VAL A 208 -19.34 16.10 -8.75
C VAL A 208 -18.60 16.19 -7.43
N ARG A 209 -18.75 15.14 -6.61
CA ARG A 209 -18.05 15.00 -5.32
C ARG A 209 -16.95 13.95 -5.42
N LEU A 210 -15.71 14.36 -5.20
CA LEU A 210 -14.57 13.47 -5.03
C LEU A 210 -14.58 12.88 -3.63
N ARG A 211 -14.69 11.56 -3.56
CA ARG A 211 -14.67 10.76 -2.34
C ARG A 211 -13.34 10.05 -2.18
N PHE A 212 -12.74 10.16 -1.00
CA PHE A 212 -11.53 9.44 -0.61
C PHE A 212 -11.64 8.90 0.82
N LYS A 213 -10.75 7.99 1.21
CA LYS A 213 -10.65 7.50 2.59
C LYS A 213 -9.49 8.15 3.30
N LEU A 214 -9.72 8.62 4.52
CA LEU A 214 -8.68 9.02 5.44
C LEU A 214 -9.00 8.44 6.83
N ARG A 215 -8.03 7.77 7.47
CA ARG A 215 -8.20 7.15 8.80
C ARG A 215 -9.48 6.29 8.94
N ARG A 216 -9.76 5.46 7.91
CA ARG A 216 -10.95 4.59 7.80
C ARG A 216 -12.30 5.32 7.69
N GLN A 217 -12.30 6.64 7.54
CA GLN A 217 -13.50 7.44 7.32
C GLN A 217 -13.60 7.92 5.87
N ASP A 218 -14.83 8.08 5.39
CA ASP A 218 -15.14 8.57 4.05
C ASP A 218 -15.25 10.10 4.09
N PHE A 219 -14.50 10.78 3.23
CA PHE A 219 -14.57 12.23 3.05
C PHE A 219 -14.96 12.58 1.61
N PHE A 220 -15.65 13.71 1.45
CA PHE A 220 -16.18 14.19 0.18
C PHE A 220 -15.76 15.64 -0.05
N LEU A 221 -15.14 15.92 -1.18
CA LEU A 221 -14.75 17.27 -1.61
C LEU A 221 -15.41 17.61 -2.95
N PRO A 222 -15.81 18.86 -3.19
CA PRO A 222 -16.12 19.33 -4.54
C PRO A 222 -14.95 19.03 -5.49
N VAL A 223 -15.23 18.50 -6.67
CA VAL A 223 -14.15 18.09 -7.60
C VAL A 223 -13.30 19.29 -8.05
N VAL A 224 -13.92 20.46 -8.26
CA VAL A 224 -13.24 21.68 -8.69
C VAL A 224 -12.18 22.14 -7.69
N LEU A 225 -12.46 21.99 -6.38
CA LEU A 225 -11.53 22.32 -5.31
C LEU A 225 -10.30 21.41 -5.34
N ALA A 226 -10.50 20.12 -5.65
CA ALA A 226 -9.40 19.17 -5.82
C ALA A 226 -8.56 19.52 -7.05
N MET A 227 -9.19 19.83 -8.20
CA MET A 227 -8.49 20.21 -9.43
C MET A 227 -7.56 21.42 -9.21
N ARG A 228 -8.10 22.51 -8.62
CA ARG A 228 -7.30 23.72 -8.30
C ARG A 228 -6.23 23.47 -7.23
N ALA A 229 -6.43 22.51 -6.32
CA ALA A 229 -5.40 22.17 -5.34
C ALA A 229 -4.19 21.44 -5.97
N PHE A 230 -4.43 20.63 -7.02
CA PHE A 230 -3.36 19.89 -7.70
C PHE A 230 -2.58 20.78 -8.69
N ALA A 231 -3.28 21.60 -9.48
CA ALA A 231 -2.68 22.41 -10.53
C ALA A 231 -3.10 23.88 -10.45
N ASP A 232 -2.22 24.78 -10.91
CA ASP A 232 -2.58 26.19 -11.08
C ASP A 232 -3.34 26.33 -12.40
N VAL A 233 -4.67 26.32 -12.31
CA VAL A 233 -5.57 26.27 -13.46
C VAL A 233 -6.65 27.34 -13.35
N THR A 234 -6.96 27.94 -14.50
CA THR A 234 -8.07 28.89 -14.66
C THR A 234 -9.38 28.16 -14.94
N ASP A 235 -10.51 28.81 -14.68
CA ASP A 235 -11.83 28.25 -15.01
C ASP A 235 -11.97 27.90 -16.49
N LYS A 236 -11.39 28.74 -17.36
CA LYS A 236 -11.35 28.47 -18.80
C LYS A 236 -10.59 27.17 -19.13
N GLN A 237 -9.43 26.94 -18.51
CA GLN A 237 -8.68 25.71 -18.74
C GLN A 237 -9.46 24.48 -18.27
N ILE A 238 -10.07 24.53 -17.07
CA ILE A 238 -10.91 23.43 -16.57
C ILE A 238 -12.08 23.17 -17.54
N PHE A 239 -12.72 24.23 -18.02
CA PHE A 239 -13.82 24.14 -18.97
C PHE A 239 -13.38 23.51 -20.31
N ASP A 240 -12.29 24.01 -20.89
CA ASP A 240 -11.75 23.52 -22.16
C ASP A 240 -11.32 22.05 -22.06
N ASP A 241 -10.64 21.66 -20.96
CA ASP A 241 -10.15 20.29 -20.73
C ASP A 241 -11.28 19.27 -20.55
N VAL A 242 -12.36 19.65 -19.84
CA VAL A 242 -13.48 18.73 -19.58
C VAL A 242 -14.44 18.69 -20.77
N SER A 243 -14.67 19.82 -21.44
CA SER A 243 -15.53 19.85 -22.63
C SER A 243 -14.89 19.18 -23.84
N GLN A 244 -13.55 19.11 -23.91
CA GLN A 244 -12.80 18.52 -25.04
C GLN A 244 -13.25 19.06 -26.41
N GLY A 245 -13.70 20.32 -26.47
CA GLY A 245 -14.23 20.95 -27.68
C GLY A 245 -15.68 20.61 -28.02
N GLU A 246 -16.38 19.79 -27.22
CA GLU A 246 -17.82 19.51 -27.37
C GLU A 246 -18.70 20.63 -26.79
N VAL A 247 -18.63 21.81 -27.39
CA VAL A 247 -19.42 22.99 -26.96
C VAL A 247 -20.89 22.89 -27.40
N GLY A 248 -21.26 21.89 -28.21
CA GLY A 248 -22.64 21.66 -28.63
C GLY A 248 -23.52 21.00 -27.57
N ASN A 249 -22.95 20.44 -26.50
CA ASN A 249 -23.70 19.69 -25.50
C ASN A 249 -24.13 20.59 -24.33
N SER A 250 -25.34 21.16 -24.43
CA SER A 250 -25.90 22.07 -23.42
C SER A 250 -25.96 21.47 -22.01
N PHE A 251 -26.12 20.14 -21.89
CA PHE A 251 -26.13 19.46 -20.61
C PHE A 251 -24.75 19.53 -19.94
N ILE A 252 -23.68 19.14 -20.65
CA ILE A 252 -22.30 19.19 -20.11
C ILE A 252 -21.93 20.62 -19.73
N LEU A 253 -22.27 21.60 -20.58
CA LEU A 253 -22.03 23.01 -20.32
C LEU A 253 -22.71 23.49 -19.04
N SER A 254 -23.98 23.13 -18.85
CA SER A 254 -24.72 23.50 -17.63
C SER A 254 -24.13 22.86 -16.37
N CYS A 255 -23.69 21.59 -16.44
CA CYS A 255 -23.02 20.93 -15.32
C CYS A 255 -21.68 21.60 -15.00
N LEU A 256 -20.90 21.96 -16.02
CA LEU A 256 -19.62 22.65 -15.85
C LEU A 256 -19.80 24.01 -15.18
N GLU A 257 -20.79 24.80 -15.61
CA GLU A 257 -21.10 26.08 -14.99
C GLU A 257 -21.39 25.93 -13.48
N VAL A 258 -22.24 24.96 -13.11
CA VAL A 258 -22.56 24.69 -11.70
C VAL A 258 -21.31 24.21 -10.93
N ILE A 259 -20.47 23.35 -11.52
CA ILE A 259 -19.23 22.87 -10.89
C ILE A 259 -18.27 24.02 -10.62
N LEU A 260 -18.04 24.91 -11.59
CA LEU A 260 -17.11 26.04 -11.45
C LEU A 260 -17.63 27.07 -10.42
N MET A 261 -18.94 27.29 -10.36
CA MET A 261 -19.59 28.15 -9.37
C MET A 261 -19.33 27.72 -7.91
N GLN A 262 -19.10 26.42 -7.63
CA GLN A 262 -18.82 25.94 -6.26
C GLN A 262 -17.53 26.52 -5.66
N CYS A 263 -16.58 26.98 -6.48
CA CYS A 263 -15.38 27.67 -6.00
C CYS A 263 -15.70 29.05 -5.43
N HIS A 264 -16.72 29.74 -5.95
CA HIS A 264 -17.14 31.06 -5.47
C HIS A 264 -17.70 31.00 -4.05
N GLU A 265 -18.49 29.96 -3.74
CA GLU A 265 -19.04 29.74 -2.40
C GLU A 265 -17.93 29.61 -1.33
N ASN A 266 -16.84 28.92 -1.69
CA ASN A 266 -15.73 28.66 -0.79
C ASN A 266 -14.62 29.73 -0.85
N LYS A 267 -14.76 30.74 -1.72
CA LYS A 267 -13.75 31.79 -1.98
C LYS A 267 -12.34 31.21 -2.24
N CYS A 268 -12.28 30.09 -2.96
CA CYS A 268 -11.03 29.38 -3.27
C CYS A 268 -10.75 29.49 -4.77
N PHE A 269 -9.98 30.49 -5.17
CA PHE A 269 -9.72 30.78 -6.59
C PHE A 269 -8.31 30.38 -7.02
N THR A 270 -7.36 30.40 -6.10
CA THR A 270 -5.97 30.02 -6.38
C THR A 270 -5.66 28.63 -5.84
N LYS A 271 -4.58 28.03 -6.36
CA LYS A 271 -4.00 26.80 -5.79
C LYS A 271 -3.68 26.96 -4.30
N ARG A 272 -3.11 28.10 -3.91
CA ARG A 272 -2.75 28.39 -2.51
C ARG A 272 -3.96 28.45 -1.60
N GLU A 273 -5.03 29.13 -2.01
CA GLU A 273 -6.27 29.21 -1.24
C GLU A 273 -6.94 27.84 -1.12
N SER A 274 -6.99 27.08 -2.21
CA SER A 274 -7.56 25.72 -2.24
C SER A 274 -6.81 24.79 -1.27
N LEU A 275 -5.47 24.81 -1.30
CA LEU A 275 -4.63 24.04 -0.38
C LEU A 275 -4.81 24.51 1.08
N ALA A 276 -4.90 25.82 1.33
CA ALA A 276 -5.11 26.36 2.67
C ALA A 276 -6.49 25.95 3.25
N TYR A 277 -7.53 25.97 2.43
CA TYR A 277 -8.88 25.56 2.81
C TYR A 277 -8.94 24.05 3.10
N ILE A 278 -8.41 23.20 2.22
CA ILE A 278 -8.29 21.75 2.46
C ILE A 278 -7.47 21.51 3.74
N GLY A 279 -6.35 22.21 3.90
CA GLY A 279 -5.52 22.13 5.10
C GLY A 279 -6.29 22.46 6.38
N LYS A 280 -7.14 23.49 6.37
CA LYS A 280 -8.00 23.84 7.52
C LYS A 280 -9.00 22.73 7.85
N LEU A 281 -9.54 22.02 6.86
CA LEU A 281 -10.50 20.94 7.06
C LEU A 281 -9.87 19.66 7.61
N PHE A 282 -8.62 19.36 7.22
CA PHE A 282 -7.97 18.08 7.51
C PHE A 282 -6.76 18.17 8.44
N ARG A 283 -6.40 19.37 8.92
CA ARG A 283 -5.42 19.52 9.99
C ARG A 283 -5.96 18.79 11.22
N ALA A 284 -5.31 17.68 11.57
CA ALA A 284 -5.61 16.97 12.80
C ALA A 284 -5.46 17.94 13.98
N GLN A 285 -6.52 18.06 14.79
CA GLN A 285 -6.33 18.34 16.21
C GLN A 285 -5.61 17.15 16.84
#